data_AF-A0A522AI45-F1
#
_entry.id   AF-A0A522AI45-F1
#
_cell.length_a   1.000
_cell.length_b   1.000
_cell.length_c   1.000
_cell.angle_alpha   90.00
_cell.angle_beta   90.00
_cell.angle_gamma   90.00
#
_symmetry.space_group_name_H-M   'P 1'
#
loop_
_entity.id
_entity.type
_entity.pdbx_description
1 polymer ?
#
loop_
_entity_poly.entity_id
_entity_poly.type
_entity_poly.pdbx_seq_one_letter_code
_entity_poly.pdbx_strand_id
1 'polypeptide(L)'
;MPPLSFPHPKFPSCSVCPGNLIQRPALIISWAATQHMVAEMNVSGQFSLTPACTTAQAVEGFLAAIRRASFRSFPAWMGILKEGIEDCPLDYDTHRAVFDMHPLDDFYFAGATGLEATRIRSLFEPNQANELLSAIAERVDSVSGRSDRLVSDMIFTIVSRIDVTATDSQQQPHDQVVAIILHRMGIPAAAATRHLMSDLHFRHQLGQPLALDIPKWWPAFSAKFTLTDPPPESPPAEPQVSFMSIPESKPPAPTRRRSIARRFI
;
A
#
# COMPACT_ATOMS: atom_id res chain seq x y z
N MET A 1 21.49 66.29 2.75
CA MET A 1 21.95 64.90 2.89
C MET A 1 21.71 64.19 1.56
N PRO A 2 22.75 63.73 0.85
CA PRO A 2 22.58 63.03 -0.42
C PRO A 2 22.28 61.53 -0.20
N PRO A 3 21.60 60.85 -1.15
CA PRO A 3 21.31 59.43 -1.03
C PRO A 3 22.55 58.58 -1.34
N LEU A 4 22.77 57.53 -0.55
CA LEU A 4 23.82 56.53 -0.74
C LEU A 4 23.44 55.60 -1.89
N SER A 5 24.22 55.64 -2.97
CA SER A 5 24.15 54.67 -4.08
C SER A 5 24.99 53.43 -3.75
N PHE A 6 24.37 52.26 -3.74
CA PHE A 6 25.07 50.98 -3.64
C PHE A 6 25.38 50.43 -5.05
N PRO A 7 26.59 49.89 -5.28
CA PRO A 7 26.94 49.29 -6.57
C PRO A 7 26.34 47.87 -6.68
N HIS A 8 25.71 47.59 -7.83
CA HIS A 8 25.29 46.24 -8.20
C HIS A 8 26.50 45.33 -8.45
N PRO A 9 26.49 44.07 -7.96
CA PRO A 9 27.50 43.08 -8.34
C PRO A 9 27.27 42.62 -9.79
N LYS A 10 28.32 42.72 -10.60
CA LYS A 10 28.38 42.12 -11.94
C LYS A 10 28.56 40.61 -11.80
N PHE A 11 27.54 39.84 -12.18
CA PHE A 11 27.68 38.40 -12.37
C PHE A 11 28.40 38.12 -13.70
N PRO A 12 29.39 37.21 -13.73
CA PRO A 12 29.98 36.76 -14.98
C PRO A 12 28.99 35.88 -15.75
N SER A 13 28.76 36.22 -17.02
CA SER A 13 28.07 35.34 -17.98
C SER A 13 28.83 34.02 -18.10
N CYS A 14 28.25 32.93 -17.58
CA CYS A 14 28.70 31.60 -17.91
C CYS A 14 28.36 31.29 -19.37
N SER A 15 29.43 31.18 -20.16
CA SER A 15 29.47 30.61 -21.49
C SER A 15 28.76 29.26 -21.53
N VAL A 16 27.85 29.14 -22.48
CA VAL A 16 27.15 27.94 -22.93
C VAL A 16 28.17 26.81 -23.20
N CYS A 17 28.06 25.71 -22.48
CA CYS A 17 28.68 24.44 -22.86
C CYS A 17 27.68 23.66 -23.73
N PRO A 18 28.02 23.25 -24.97
CA PRO A 18 27.19 22.34 -25.75
C PRO A 18 27.41 20.92 -25.20
N GLY A 19 26.59 20.53 -24.23
CA GLY A 19 26.57 19.19 -23.66
C GLY A 19 25.79 18.21 -24.54
N ASN A 20 26.49 17.22 -25.07
CA ASN A 20 26.01 16.09 -25.85
C ASN A 20 24.65 15.54 -25.42
N LEU A 21 23.70 15.51 -26.37
CA LEU A 21 22.53 14.64 -26.31
C LEU A 21 23.00 13.17 -26.29
N ILE A 22 23.07 12.57 -25.11
CA ILE A 22 23.05 11.12 -24.99
C ILE A 22 21.58 10.70 -25.12
N GLN A 23 21.23 10.31 -26.33
CA GLN A 23 19.99 9.61 -26.68
C GLN A 23 19.94 8.30 -25.87
N ARG A 24 19.28 8.33 -24.71
CA ARG A 24 18.94 7.09 -23.99
C ARG A 24 17.78 6.42 -24.73
N PRO A 25 17.90 5.15 -25.15
CA PRO A 25 16.79 4.44 -25.77
C PRO A 25 15.67 4.31 -24.74
N ALA A 26 14.48 4.82 -25.10
CA ALA A 26 13.25 4.55 -24.38
C ALA A 26 12.95 3.04 -24.51
N LEU A 27 13.35 2.27 -23.50
CA LEU A 27 12.88 0.90 -23.31
C LEU A 27 11.42 0.98 -22.85
N ILE A 28 10.52 1.10 -23.83
CA ILE A 28 9.10 0.78 -23.66
C ILE A 28 9.05 -0.74 -23.51
N ILE A 29 9.23 -1.22 -22.27
CA ILE A 29 8.96 -2.61 -21.93
C ILE A 29 7.45 -2.77 -21.96
N SER A 30 6.95 -3.24 -23.11
CA SER A 30 5.56 -3.63 -23.28
C SER A 30 5.17 -4.63 -22.18
N TRP A 31 4.07 -4.33 -21.48
CA TRP A 31 3.46 -5.20 -20.47
C TRP A 31 3.23 -6.65 -20.98
N ALA A 32 3.05 -6.83 -22.29
CA ALA A 32 2.88 -8.14 -22.91
C ALA A 32 4.15 -9.02 -22.85
N ALA A 33 5.34 -8.42 -22.90
CA ALA A 33 6.61 -9.17 -22.85
C ALA A 33 6.88 -9.76 -21.46
N THR A 34 6.36 -9.14 -20.39
CA THR A 34 6.51 -9.66 -19.03
C THR A 34 5.58 -10.86 -18.77
N GLN A 35 4.41 -10.90 -19.40
CA GLN A 35 3.50 -12.05 -19.29
C GLN A 35 4.03 -13.28 -20.04
N HIS A 36 4.74 -13.10 -21.15
CA HIS A 36 5.30 -14.21 -21.92
C HIS A 36 6.46 -14.94 -21.19
N MET A 37 7.32 -14.22 -20.46
CA MET A 37 8.39 -14.86 -19.68
C MET A 37 7.89 -15.67 -18.48
N VAL A 38 6.75 -15.30 -17.90
CA VAL A 38 6.12 -16.08 -16.81
C VAL A 38 5.48 -17.36 -17.36
N ALA A 39 4.98 -17.34 -18.60
CA ALA A 39 4.37 -18.51 -19.24
C ALA A 39 5.40 -19.57 -19.70
N GLU A 40 6.58 -19.17 -20.18
CA GLU A 40 7.59 -20.12 -20.66
C GLU A 40 8.34 -20.88 -19.54
N MET A 41 8.35 -20.37 -18.31
CA MET A 41 8.93 -21.09 -17.16
C MET A 41 8.07 -22.28 -16.66
N ASN A 42 6.88 -22.51 -17.25
CA ASN A 42 5.93 -23.52 -16.78
C ASN A 42 5.83 -24.77 -17.68
N VAL A 43 6.65 -24.88 -18.74
CA VAL A 43 6.48 -25.92 -19.78
C VAL A 43 7.34 -27.17 -19.58
N SER A 44 8.27 -27.20 -18.63
CA SER A 44 9.03 -28.42 -18.32
C SER A 44 8.42 -29.18 -17.14
N GLY A 45 7.44 -30.03 -17.46
CA GLY A 45 6.83 -30.94 -16.49
C GLY A 45 7.87 -31.87 -15.87
N GLN A 46 8.13 -31.66 -14.58
CA GLN A 46 8.66 -32.66 -13.66
C GLN A 46 8.32 -32.17 -12.24
N PHE A 47 7.34 -32.84 -11.62
CA PHE A 47 6.96 -32.76 -10.20
C PHE A 47 7.30 -31.46 -9.46
N SER A 48 6.32 -30.56 -9.32
CA SER A 48 6.29 -29.66 -8.17
C SER A 48 5.06 -30.03 -7.34
N LEU A 49 5.30 -30.80 -6.28
CA LEU A 49 4.46 -30.68 -5.08
C LEU A 49 4.50 -29.20 -4.74
N THR A 50 3.42 -28.47 -5.01
CA THR A 50 3.34 -27.06 -4.61
C THR A 50 3.54 -27.04 -3.10
N PRO A 51 4.57 -26.35 -2.58
CA PRO A 51 4.69 -26.21 -1.14
C PRO A 51 3.42 -25.52 -0.64
N ALA A 52 2.60 -26.27 0.08
CA ALA A 52 1.51 -25.69 0.85
C ALA A 52 2.13 -24.80 1.92
N CYS A 53 1.83 -23.51 1.89
CA CYS A 53 2.22 -22.58 2.95
C CYS A 53 0.96 -22.04 3.62
N THR A 54 1.06 -21.83 4.93
CA THR A 54 -0.04 -21.20 5.67
C THR A 54 -0.13 -19.71 5.32
N THR A 55 -1.32 -19.11 5.50
CA THR A 55 -1.53 -17.66 5.36
C THR A 55 -0.50 -16.85 6.15
N ALA A 56 -0.21 -17.29 7.37
CA ALA A 56 0.82 -16.71 8.23
C ALA A 56 2.21 -16.65 7.56
N GLN A 57 2.69 -17.78 7.03
CA GLN A 57 3.99 -17.85 6.36
C GLN A 57 4.04 -17.02 5.09
N ALA A 58 2.94 -17.01 4.33
CA ALA A 58 2.80 -16.18 3.13
C ALA A 58 2.93 -14.70 3.46
N VAL A 59 2.18 -14.22 4.46
CA VAL A 59 2.21 -12.82 4.90
C VAL A 59 3.56 -12.43 5.46
N GLU A 60 4.22 -13.30 6.23
CA GLU A 60 5.56 -13.03 6.75
C GLU A 60 6.59 -12.88 5.61
N GLY A 61 6.58 -13.79 4.64
CA GLY A 61 7.43 -13.71 3.46
C GLY A 61 7.16 -12.46 2.61
N PHE A 62 5.88 -12.11 2.44
CA PHE A 62 5.45 -10.88 1.76
C PHE A 62 6.00 -9.64 2.47
N LEU A 63 5.71 -9.48 3.76
CA LEU A 63 6.13 -8.30 4.52
C LEU A 63 7.65 -8.17 4.60
N ALA A 64 8.39 -9.27 4.77
CA ALA A 64 9.85 -9.26 4.77
C ALA A 64 10.43 -8.83 3.41
N ALA A 65 9.85 -9.32 2.31
CA ALA A 65 10.27 -8.95 0.96
C ALA A 65 10.01 -7.46 0.68
N ILE A 66 8.81 -6.97 1.01
CA ILE A 66 8.45 -5.57 0.82
C ILE A 66 9.29 -4.67 1.72
N ARG A 67 9.49 -4.99 3.01
CA ARG A 67 10.33 -4.18 3.91
C ARG A 67 11.75 -4.05 3.38
N ARG A 68 12.34 -5.14 2.86
CA ARG A 68 13.67 -5.11 2.23
C ARG A 68 13.68 -4.26 0.96
N ALA A 69 12.66 -4.36 0.12
CA ALA A 69 12.54 -3.53 -1.08
C ALA A 69 12.42 -2.05 -0.70
N SER A 70 11.48 -1.72 0.18
CA SER A 70 11.25 -0.36 0.68
C SER A 70 12.49 0.24 1.32
N PHE A 71 13.22 -0.51 2.16
CA PHE A 71 14.46 -0.02 2.76
C PHE A 71 15.51 0.40 1.72
N ARG A 72 15.61 -0.33 0.60
CA ARG A 72 16.58 -0.03 -0.47
C ARG A 72 16.17 1.18 -1.30
N SER A 73 14.88 1.34 -1.59
CA SER A 73 14.37 2.41 -2.47
C SER A 73 14.01 3.69 -1.72
N PHE A 74 13.85 3.63 -0.39
CA PHE A 74 13.51 4.78 0.45
C PHE A 74 14.49 5.96 0.34
N PRO A 75 15.83 5.78 0.30
CA PRO A 75 16.74 6.92 0.16
C PRO A 75 16.52 7.73 -1.14
N ALA A 76 16.22 7.06 -2.25
CA ALA A 76 15.92 7.73 -3.51
C ALA A 76 14.60 8.50 -3.43
N TRP A 77 13.57 7.88 -2.85
CA TRP A 77 12.28 8.52 -2.60
C TRP A 77 12.42 9.76 -1.70
N MET A 78 13.18 9.64 -0.62
CA MET A 78 13.47 10.74 0.31
C MET A 78 14.23 11.89 -0.36
N GLY A 79 15.16 11.58 -1.27
CA GLY A 79 15.90 12.59 -2.03
C GLY A 79 14.96 13.47 -2.87
N ILE A 80 14.04 12.84 -3.60
CA ILE A 80 13.04 13.53 -4.44
C ILE A 80 12.11 14.39 -3.56
N LEU A 81 11.65 13.85 -2.42
CA LEU A 81 10.83 14.60 -1.48
C LEU A 81 11.55 15.84 -0.95
N LYS A 82 12.83 15.70 -0.57
CA LYS A 82 13.64 16.83 -0.08
C LYS A 82 13.81 17.90 -1.13
N GLU A 83 14.19 17.53 -2.34
CA GLU A 83 14.35 18.47 -3.46
C GLU A 83 13.06 19.26 -3.71
N GLY A 84 11.89 18.58 -3.78
CA GLY A 84 10.62 19.28 -3.97
C GLY A 84 10.20 20.20 -2.80
N ILE A 85 10.59 19.87 -1.57
CA ILE A 85 10.29 20.69 -0.39
C ILE A 85 11.27 21.86 -0.24
N GLU A 86 12.54 21.69 -0.62
CA GLU A 86 13.57 22.75 -0.58
C GLU A 86 13.22 23.93 -1.50
N ASP A 87 12.54 23.68 -2.61
CA ASP A 87 12.06 24.71 -3.54
C ASP A 87 10.83 25.49 -3.01
N CYS A 88 10.22 25.06 -1.89
CA CYS A 88 9.07 25.72 -1.30
C CYS A 88 9.49 26.85 -0.34
N PRO A 89 8.76 27.99 -0.31
CA PRO A 89 9.04 29.10 0.62
C PRO A 89 8.52 28.78 2.03
N LEU A 90 9.10 27.78 2.68
CA LEU A 90 8.79 27.36 4.05
C LEU A 90 9.70 28.07 5.05
N ASP A 91 9.16 28.35 6.24
CA ASP A 91 10.01 28.71 7.38
C ASP A 91 10.74 27.47 7.92
N TYR A 92 11.76 27.74 8.75
CA TYR A 92 12.60 26.68 9.33
C TYR A 92 11.80 25.67 10.16
N ASP A 93 10.83 26.14 10.95
CA ASP A 93 10.04 25.28 11.84
C ASP A 93 9.09 24.36 11.04
N THR A 94 8.49 24.85 9.97
CA THR A 94 7.63 24.05 9.09
C THR A 94 8.45 23.05 8.29
N HIS A 95 9.61 23.46 7.78
CA HIS A 95 10.52 22.54 7.09
C HIS A 95 10.95 21.41 8.03
N ARG A 96 11.33 21.75 9.26
CA ARG A 96 11.69 20.77 10.29
C ARG A 96 10.51 19.87 10.65
N ALA A 97 9.32 20.43 10.80
CA ALA A 97 8.10 19.68 11.10
C ALA A 97 7.83 18.57 10.06
N VAL A 98 8.05 18.86 8.78
CA VAL A 98 7.83 17.89 7.68
C VAL A 98 8.76 16.68 7.78
N PHE A 99 10.03 16.86 8.15
CA PHE A 99 11.02 15.78 8.15
C PHE A 99 11.24 15.12 9.52
N ASP A 100 11.13 15.87 10.62
CA ASP A 100 11.48 15.39 11.95
C ASP A 100 10.27 14.79 12.71
N MET A 101 9.05 15.23 12.41
CA MET A 101 7.86 14.79 13.17
C MET A 101 7.12 13.62 12.54
N HIS A 102 7.37 13.32 11.27
CA HIS A 102 6.68 12.27 10.53
C HIS A 102 7.55 11.00 10.42
N PRO A 103 6.98 9.80 10.66
CA PRO A 103 7.68 8.55 10.43
C PRO A 103 7.68 8.23 8.92
N LEU A 104 8.51 8.93 8.16
CA LEU A 104 8.49 8.91 6.69
C LEU A 104 8.86 7.54 6.11
N ASP A 105 9.73 6.78 6.78
CA ASP A 105 10.08 5.41 6.42
C ASP A 105 8.87 4.46 6.58
N ASP A 106 8.11 4.62 7.65
CA ASP A 106 6.87 3.88 7.88
C ASP A 106 5.79 4.24 6.86
N PHE A 107 5.65 5.53 6.52
CA PHE A 107 4.73 5.96 5.46
C PHE A 107 5.10 5.38 4.09
N TYR A 108 6.39 5.36 3.76
CA TYR A 108 6.87 4.77 2.52
C TYR A 108 6.66 3.25 2.49
N PHE A 109 6.95 2.56 3.60
CA PHE A 109 6.70 1.13 3.75
C PHE A 109 5.20 0.80 3.66
N ALA A 110 4.34 1.59 4.30
CA ALA A 110 2.89 1.49 4.17
C ALA A 110 2.45 1.69 2.71
N GLY A 111 3.04 2.67 2.02
CA GLY A 111 2.82 2.95 0.61
C GLY A 111 3.09 1.73 -0.29
N ALA A 112 4.28 1.15 -0.16
CA ALA A 112 4.69 -0.03 -0.93
C ALA A 112 3.82 -1.25 -0.61
N THR A 113 3.55 -1.48 0.68
CA THR A 113 2.73 -2.62 1.13
C THR A 113 1.29 -2.48 0.66
N GLY A 114 0.69 -1.30 0.81
CA GLY A 114 -0.66 -1.00 0.36
C GLY A 114 -0.79 -1.13 -1.16
N LEU A 115 0.19 -0.62 -1.92
CA LEU A 115 0.21 -0.76 -3.37
C LEU A 115 0.17 -2.22 -3.82
N GLU A 116 0.96 -3.10 -3.21
CA GLU A 116 0.92 -4.52 -3.56
C GLU A 116 -0.33 -5.23 -3.00
N ALA A 117 -0.80 -4.85 -1.81
CA ALA A 117 -2.00 -5.42 -1.19
C ALA A 117 -3.28 -5.14 -1.99
N THR A 118 -3.34 -4.05 -2.76
CA THR A 118 -4.50 -3.76 -3.64
C THR A 118 -4.76 -4.87 -4.67
N ARG A 119 -3.73 -5.63 -5.05
CA ARG A 119 -3.84 -6.73 -6.01
C ARG A 119 -4.43 -8.01 -5.42
N ILE A 120 -4.44 -8.16 -4.10
CA ILE A 120 -4.92 -9.38 -3.43
C ILE A 120 -6.38 -9.66 -3.83
N ARG A 121 -7.23 -8.63 -3.83
CA ARG A 121 -8.66 -8.77 -4.17
C ARG A 121 -8.91 -9.19 -5.62
N SER A 122 -7.97 -8.90 -6.54
CA SER A 122 -8.07 -9.33 -7.94
C SER A 122 -7.47 -10.72 -8.20
N LEU A 123 -6.70 -11.25 -7.25
CA LEU A 123 -5.93 -12.49 -7.42
C LEU A 123 -6.49 -13.67 -6.61
N PHE A 124 -7.31 -13.42 -5.59
CA PHE A 124 -7.82 -14.44 -4.67
C PHE A 124 -9.34 -14.32 -4.50
N GLU A 125 -9.97 -15.43 -4.11
CA GLU A 125 -11.38 -15.45 -3.75
C GLU A 125 -11.67 -14.51 -2.57
N PRO A 126 -12.88 -13.91 -2.48
CA PRO A 126 -13.17 -12.87 -1.48
C PRO A 126 -12.84 -13.24 -0.03
N ASN A 127 -13.12 -14.48 0.38
CA ASN A 127 -12.83 -14.95 1.74
C ASN A 127 -11.31 -15.04 2.01
N GLN A 128 -10.55 -15.60 1.08
CA GLN A 128 -9.09 -15.69 1.15
C GLN A 128 -8.44 -14.31 1.11
N ALA A 129 -8.94 -13.42 0.26
CA ALA A 129 -8.46 -12.05 0.18
C ALA A 129 -8.65 -11.30 1.51
N ASN A 130 -9.81 -11.47 2.17
CA ASN A 130 -10.07 -10.88 3.47
C ASN A 130 -9.18 -11.46 4.57
N GLU A 131 -8.93 -12.77 4.55
CA GLU A 131 -8.02 -13.43 5.48
C GLU A 131 -6.58 -12.90 5.32
N LEU A 132 -6.07 -12.84 4.10
CA LEU A 132 -4.74 -12.29 3.80
C LEU A 132 -4.61 -10.83 4.22
N LEU A 133 -5.59 -9.98 3.89
CA LEU A 133 -5.59 -8.57 4.27
C LEU A 133 -5.65 -8.38 5.78
N SER A 134 -6.41 -9.22 6.49
CA SER A 134 -6.49 -9.20 7.95
C SER A 134 -5.15 -9.61 8.57
N ALA A 135 -4.55 -10.70 8.08
CA ALA A 135 -3.25 -11.18 8.55
C ALA A 135 -2.11 -10.18 8.27
N ILE A 136 -2.17 -9.45 7.15
CA ILE A 136 -1.25 -8.33 6.86
C ILE A 136 -1.43 -7.23 7.92
N ALA A 137 -2.67 -6.79 8.16
CA ALA A 137 -2.96 -5.72 9.11
C ALA A 137 -2.53 -6.06 10.55
N GLU A 138 -2.67 -7.31 10.96
CA GLU A 138 -2.26 -7.77 12.30
C GLU A 138 -0.74 -7.73 12.51
N ARG A 139 0.04 -7.91 11.45
CA ARG A 139 1.50 -8.08 11.55
C ARG A 139 2.30 -6.86 11.15
N VAL A 140 1.79 -6.05 10.23
CA VAL A 140 2.59 -5.04 9.53
C VAL A 140 3.16 -3.97 10.46
N ASP A 141 2.41 -3.53 11.48
CA ASP A 141 2.90 -2.54 12.45
C ASP A 141 4.09 -3.11 13.24
N SER A 142 3.99 -4.37 13.70
CA SER A 142 5.08 -5.05 14.39
C SER A 142 6.34 -5.20 13.52
N VAL A 143 6.17 -5.47 12.22
CA VAL A 143 7.28 -5.58 11.25
C VAL A 143 7.97 -4.23 11.02
N SER A 144 7.23 -3.12 11.12
CA SER A 144 7.79 -1.77 11.12
C SER A 144 8.44 -1.37 12.46
N GLY A 145 8.37 -2.22 13.49
CA GLY A 145 8.88 -1.91 14.83
C GLY A 145 7.96 -0.99 15.64
N ARG A 146 6.69 -0.88 15.23
CA ARG A 146 5.68 -0.02 15.87
C ARG A 146 4.77 -0.82 16.79
N SER A 147 4.24 -0.13 17.80
CA SER A 147 3.22 -0.65 18.71
C SER A 147 1.83 -0.04 18.49
N ASP A 148 1.73 1.05 17.73
CA ASP A 148 0.49 1.69 17.29
C ASP A 148 0.08 1.22 15.88
N ARG A 149 -1.17 1.48 15.49
CA ARG A 149 -1.77 1.00 14.23
C ARG A 149 -1.52 1.91 13.01
N LEU A 150 -0.42 2.65 13.02
CA LEU A 150 -0.18 3.70 12.03
C LEU A 150 0.02 3.14 10.60
N VAL A 151 0.76 2.05 10.46
CA VAL A 151 1.09 1.47 9.15
C VAL A 151 -0.11 0.70 8.61
N SER A 152 -0.77 -0.10 9.46
CA SER A 152 -1.99 -0.82 9.07
C SER A 152 -3.13 0.11 8.66
N ASP A 153 -3.41 1.18 9.41
CA ASP A 153 -4.43 2.19 9.06
C ASP A 153 -4.14 2.86 7.70
N MET A 154 -2.86 3.15 7.45
CA MET A 154 -2.42 3.75 6.19
C MET A 154 -2.57 2.77 5.02
N ILE A 155 -2.23 1.50 5.21
CA ILE A 155 -2.45 0.44 4.21
C ILE A 155 -3.92 0.30 3.87
N PHE A 156 -4.82 0.28 4.86
CA PHE A 156 -6.26 0.23 4.60
C PHE A 156 -6.76 1.48 3.86
N THR A 157 -6.23 2.65 4.19
CA THR A 157 -6.54 3.89 3.47
C THR A 157 -6.11 3.80 2.00
N ILE A 158 -4.94 3.22 1.73
CA ILE A 158 -4.44 3.00 0.37
C ILE A 158 -5.32 1.98 -0.38
N VAL A 159 -5.56 0.81 0.21
CA VAL A 159 -6.34 -0.29 -0.41
C VAL A 159 -7.79 0.12 -0.67
N SER A 160 -8.38 0.97 0.18
CA SER A 160 -9.76 1.47 -0.02
C SER A 160 -9.88 2.55 -1.08
N ARG A 161 -8.79 3.28 -1.38
CA ARG A 161 -8.79 4.38 -2.36
C ARG A 161 -8.34 3.94 -3.75
N ILE A 162 -7.41 2.99 -3.81
CA ILE A 162 -6.91 2.48 -5.08
C ILE A 162 -7.84 1.37 -5.53
N ASP A 163 -8.74 1.71 -6.44
CA ASP A 163 -9.47 0.72 -7.22
C ASP A 163 -8.63 0.32 -8.43
N VAL A 164 -7.99 -0.86 -8.35
CA VAL A 164 -7.19 -1.41 -9.46
C VAL A 164 -8.09 -1.84 -10.64
N THR A 165 -9.39 -2.02 -10.40
CA THR A 165 -10.37 -2.45 -11.42
C THR A 165 -11.06 -1.28 -12.12
N ALA A 166 -10.95 -0.06 -11.59
CA ALA A 166 -11.50 1.14 -12.21
C ALA A 166 -10.65 1.57 -13.41
N THR A 167 -10.99 1.05 -14.59
CA THR A 167 -10.38 1.39 -15.89
C THR A 167 -10.42 2.89 -16.24
N ASP A 168 -11.24 3.67 -15.53
CA ASP A 168 -11.54 5.07 -15.85
C ASP A 168 -10.64 6.09 -15.11
N SER A 169 -9.82 5.65 -14.15
CA SER A 169 -8.88 6.57 -13.49
C SER A 169 -7.65 6.81 -14.37
N GLN A 170 -7.49 8.04 -14.85
CA GLN A 170 -6.27 8.46 -15.55
C GLN A 170 -5.02 8.47 -14.64
N GLN A 171 -5.22 8.38 -13.32
CA GLN A 171 -4.13 8.50 -12.35
C GLN A 171 -3.51 7.14 -12.04
N GLN A 172 -2.19 7.04 -12.19
CA GLN A 172 -1.45 5.82 -11.89
C GLN A 172 -1.60 5.46 -10.40
N PRO A 173 -1.71 4.16 -10.04
CA PRO A 173 -1.85 3.73 -8.64
C PRO A 173 -0.76 4.27 -7.70
N HIS A 174 0.50 4.33 -8.16
CA HIS A 174 1.60 4.87 -7.36
C HIS A 174 1.46 6.38 -7.09
N ASP A 175 0.90 7.16 -8.01
CA ASP A 175 0.62 8.58 -7.79
C ASP A 175 -0.46 8.78 -6.72
N GLN A 176 -1.44 7.86 -6.64
CA GLN A 176 -2.46 7.88 -5.60
C GLN A 176 -1.86 7.57 -4.23
N VAL A 177 -0.94 6.59 -4.14
CA VAL A 177 -0.18 6.31 -2.91
C VAL A 177 0.61 7.54 -2.47
N VAL A 178 1.33 8.17 -3.39
CA VAL A 178 2.09 9.39 -3.12
C VAL A 178 1.18 10.50 -2.60
N ALA A 179 0.03 10.72 -3.24
CA ALA A 179 -0.93 11.72 -2.77
C ALA A 179 -1.39 11.42 -1.33
N ILE A 180 -1.67 10.16 -0.99
CA ILE A 180 -2.05 9.77 0.38
C ILE A 180 -0.91 10.05 1.38
N ILE A 181 0.34 9.72 1.04
CA ILE A 181 1.51 10.01 1.88
C ILE A 181 1.64 11.53 2.11
N LEU A 182 1.59 12.34 1.04
CA LEU A 182 1.69 13.79 1.14
C LEU A 182 0.55 14.41 1.95
N HIS A 183 -0.67 13.89 1.81
CA HIS A 183 -1.80 14.27 2.66
C HIS A 183 -1.53 13.96 4.13
N ARG A 184 -0.95 12.80 4.44
CA ARG A 184 -0.65 12.40 5.82
C ARG A 184 0.45 13.24 6.45
N MET A 185 1.38 13.75 5.64
CA MET A 185 2.40 14.71 6.03
C MET A 185 1.89 16.16 6.16
N GLY A 186 0.62 16.43 5.84
CA GLY A 186 0.06 17.79 5.93
C GLY A 186 0.50 18.76 4.81
N ILE A 187 1.18 18.27 3.77
CA ILE A 187 1.61 19.05 2.59
C ILE A 187 0.50 19.92 1.98
N PRO A 188 -0.76 19.45 1.80
CA PRO A 188 -1.81 20.30 1.24
C PRO A 188 -2.30 21.41 2.19
N ALA A 189 -2.11 21.26 3.51
CA ALA A 189 -2.58 22.22 4.50
C ALA A 189 -1.71 23.49 4.50
N ALA A 190 -0.40 23.34 4.33
CA ALA A 190 0.52 24.47 4.22
C ALA A 190 0.41 25.15 2.84
N ALA A 191 0.18 26.46 2.83
CA ALA A 191 0.01 27.23 1.60
C ALA A 191 1.26 27.18 0.69
N ALA A 192 2.46 27.18 1.30
CA ALA A 192 3.73 27.16 0.59
C ALA A 192 3.96 25.86 -0.21
N THR A 193 3.48 24.72 0.29
CA THR A 193 3.69 23.40 -0.33
C THR A 193 2.50 22.90 -1.14
N ARG A 194 1.38 23.62 -1.13
CA ARG A 194 0.15 23.19 -1.82
C ARG A 194 0.34 22.95 -3.31
N HIS A 195 1.22 23.71 -3.96
CA HIS A 195 1.50 23.58 -5.39
C HIS A 195 2.12 22.21 -5.75
N LEU A 196 2.84 21.57 -4.82
CA LEU A 196 3.38 20.21 -5.01
C LEU A 196 2.28 19.16 -5.21
N MET A 197 1.08 19.40 -4.68
CA MET A 197 -0.06 18.49 -4.90
C MET A 197 -0.59 18.53 -6.33
N SER A 198 -0.44 19.67 -7.00
CA SER A 198 -0.81 19.87 -8.42
C SER A 198 0.32 19.58 -9.39
N ASP A 199 1.57 19.54 -8.91
CA ASP A 199 2.71 19.18 -9.74
C ASP A 199 2.68 17.68 -10.08
N LEU A 200 2.31 17.37 -11.33
CA LEU A 200 2.26 16.01 -11.82
C LEU A 200 3.66 15.41 -11.96
N HIS A 201 4.66 16.20 -12.36
CA HIS A 201 6.01 15.73 -12.56
C HIS A 201 6.64 15.30 -11.23
N PHE A 202 6.54 16.15 -10.22
CA PHE A 202 6.99 15.85 -8.86
C PHE A 202 6.32 14.58 -8.32
N ARG A 203 4.99 14.47 -8.39
CA ARG A 203 4.28 13.28 -7.90
C ARG A 203 4.67 12.01 -8.64
N HIS A 204 4.87 12.09 -9.95
CA HIS A 204 5.31 10.95 -10.76
C HIS A 204 6.74 10.52 -10.41
N GLN A 205 7.68 11.46 -10.28
CA GLN A 205 9.04 11.18 -9.81
C GLN A 205 9.01 10.53 -8.43
N LEU A 206 8.21 11.09 -7.51
CA LEU A 206 8.07 10.57 -6.16
C LEU A 206 7.39 9.18 -6.14
N GLY A 207 6.55 8.86 -7.14
CA GLY A 207 5.93 7.55 -7.29
C GLY A 207 6.83 6.51 -7.98
N GLN A 208 7.84 6.94 -8.72
CA GLN A 208 8.70 6.05 -9.51
C GLN A 208 9.41 4.97 -8.67
N PRO A 209 9.99 5.25 -7.48
CA PRO A 209 10.57 4.22 -6.63
C PRO A 209 9.56 3.15 -6.19
N LEU A 210 8.29 3.51 -5.99
CA LEU A 210 7.23 2.56 -5.65
C LEU A 210 6.84 1.68 -6.86
N ALA A 211 6.97 2.21 -8.08
CA ALA A 211 6.59 1.51 -9.29
C ALA A 211 7.67 0.55 -9.80
N LEU A 212 8.95 0.92 -9.67
CA LEU A 212 10.06 0.17 -10.28
C LEU A 212 10.74 -0.82 -9.33
N ASP A 213 10.89 -0.45 -8.05
CA ASP A 213 11.75 -1.20 -7.13
C ASP A 213 10.98 -2.18 -6.23
N ILE A 214 9.65 -2.10 -6.23
CA ILE A 214 8.80 -3.00 -5.44
C ILE A 214 8.55 -4.30 -6.21
N PRO A 215 8.91 -5.47 -5.65
CA PRO A 215 8.73 -6.74 -6.33
C PRO A 215 7.23 -7.05 -6.49
N LYS A 216 6.86 -7.57 -7.67
CA LYS A 216 5.50 -8.09 -7.94
C LYS A 216 5.33 -9.44 -7.24
N TRP A 217 4.97 -9.40 -5.97
CA TRP A 217 5.03 -10.57 -5.09
C TRP A 217 3.86 -11.55 -5.34
N TRP A 218 2.62 -11.05 -5.35
CA TRP A 218 1.43 -11.92 -5.39
C TRP A 218 1.32 -12.79 -6.65
N PRO A 219 1.63 -12.32 -7.87
CA PRO A 219 1.63 -13.20 -9.04
C PRO A 219 2.70 -14.30 -8.98
N ALA A 220 3.87 -14.00 -8.42
CA ALA A 220 4.93 -14.99 -8.24
C ALA A 220 4.59 -16.00 -7.13
N PHE A 221 3.84 -15.56 -6.12
CA PHE A 221 3.35 -16.38 -5.02
C PHE A 221 2.23 -17.31 -5.47
N SER A 222 1.19 -16.80 -6.13
CA SER A 222 0.07 -17.63 -6.59
C SER A 222 0.50 -18.71 -7.59
N ALA A 223 1.55 -18.46 -8.37
CA ALA A 223 2.13 -19.45 -9.27
C ALA A 223 2.88 -20.59 -8.55
N LYS A 224 3.29 -20.40 -7.29
CA LYS A 224 4.18 -21.33 -6.57
C LYS A 224 3.53 -22.00 -5.36
N PHE A 225 2.52 -21.38 -4.76
CA PHE A 225 1.99 -21.77 -3.47
C PHE A 225 0.48 -21.96 -3.54
N THR A 226 0.00 -23.03 -2.93
CA THR A 226 -1.43 -23.23 -2.68
C THR A 226 -1.72 -22.81 -1.24
N LEU A 227 -2.54 -21.79 -1.04
CA LEU A 227 -3.04 -21.43 0.29
C LEU A 227 -3.97 -22.55 0.75
N THR A 228 -3.57 -23.21 1.82
CA THR A 228 -4.41 -24.21 2.50
C THR A 228 -4.85 -23.61 3.81
N ASP A 229 -6.17 -23.62 4.04
CA ASP A 229 -6.71 -23.34 5.35
C ASP A 229 -6.18 -24.42 6.29
N PRO A 230 -5.62 -24.06 7.47
CA PRO A 230 -5.29 -25.07 8.45
C PRO A 230 -6.58 -25.87 8.75
N PRO A 231 -6.52 -27.21 8.77
CA PRO A 231 -7.70 -28.00 9.06
C PRO A 231 -8.28 -27.51 10.39
N PRO A 232 -9.62 -27.28 10.47
CA PRO A 232 -10.23 -26.72 11.66
C PRO A 232 -9.78 -27.57 12.85
N GLU A 233 -9.14 -26.92 13.82
CA GLU A 233 -8.69 -27.55 15.05
C GLU A 233 -9.90 -28.29 15.59
N SER A 234 -9.82 -29.63 15.62
CA SER A 234 -10.96 -30.46 15.94
C SER A 234 -11.53 -29.94 17.26
N PRO A 235 -12.84 -29.63 17.34
CA PRO A 235 -13.42 -29.01 18.52
C PRO A 235 -12.94 -29.82 19.74
N PRO A 236 -12.46 -29.15 20.81
CA PRO A 236 -11.97 -29.84 21.99
C PRO A 236 -13.02 -30.85 22.37
N ALA A 237 -12.65 -32.14 22.32
CA ALA A 237 -13.58 -33.26 22.40
C ALA A 237 -14.64 -32.91 23.43
N GLU A 238 -15.88 -32.68 22.95
CA GLU A 238 -16.96 -32.28 23.85
C GLU A 238 -16.90 -33.25 25.02
N PRO A 239 -16.78 -32.77 26.27
CA PRO A 239 -16.93 -33.68 27.39
C PRO A 239 -18.25 -34.37 27.13
N GLN A 240 -18.24 -35.70 27.00
CA GLN A 240 -19.45 -36.46 26.76
C GLN A 240 -20.37 -36.19 27.95
N VAL A 241 -21.21 -35.17 27.82
CA VAL A 241 -22.26 -34.89 28.77
C VAL A 241 -23.26 -35.99 28.47
N SER A 242 -23.09 -37.09 29.20
CA SER A 242 -24.04 -38.18 29.28
C SER A 242 -25.41 -37.56 29.48
N PHE A 243 -26.18 -37.50 28.39
CA PHE A 243 -27.51 -36.96 28.36
C PHE A 243 -28.37 -37.87 29.24
N MET A 244 -28.52 -37.50 30.53
CA MET A 244 -29.60 -38.04 31.33
C MET A 244 -30.89 -37.57 30.67
N SER A 245 -31.65 -38.55 30.17
CA SER A 245 -32.94 -38.39 29.52
C SER A 245 -33.82 -37.39 30.27
N ILE A 246 -34.11 -36.25 29.64
CA ILE A 246 -35.08 -35.28 30.13
C ILE A 246 -36.47 -35.87 29.89
N PRO A 247 -37.33 -36.01 30.91
CA PRO A 247 -38.69 -36.50 30.74
C PRO A 247 -39.52 -35.53 29.90
N GLU A 248 -40.27 -36.11 28.97
CA GLU A 248 -41.11 -35.47 27.96
C GLU A 248 -42.13 -34.50 28.60
N SER A 249 -41.86 -33.19 28.50
CA SER A 249 -42.76 -32.16 29.01
C SER A 249 -43.81 -31.81 27.96
N LYS A 250 -45.08 -31.99 28.36
CA LYS A 250 -46.33 -31.74 27.66
C LYS A 250 -46.38 -30.41 26.87
N PRO A 251 -46.96 -30.39 25.65
CA PRO A 251 -47.01 -29.19 24.81
C PRO A 251 -47.88 -28.05 25.41
N PRO A 252 -47.45 -26.78 25.28
CA PRO A 252 -48.22 -25.63 25.75
C PRO A 252 -49.40 -25.30 24.83
N ALA A 253 -50.49 -24.84 25.45
CA ALA A 253 -51.74 -24.49 24.79
C ALA A 253 -51.61 -23.27 23.84
N PRO A 254 -52.44 -23.19 22.78
CA PRO A 254 -52.36 -22.13 21.78
C PRO A 254 -52.75 -20.77 22.35
N THR A 255 -51.82 -19.82 22.31
CA THR A 255 -52.05 -18.42 22.73
C THR A 255 -52.63 -17.62 21.57
N ARG A 256 -53.81 -17.03 21.82
CA ARG A 256 -54.66 -16.29 20.87
C ARG A 256 -53.97 -14.97 20.44
N ARG A 257 -53.53 -14.90 19.18
CA ARG A 257 -53.02 -13.66 18.53
C ARG A 257 -54.10 -12.57 18.52
N ARG A 258 -53.84 -11.43 19.17
CA ARG A 258 -54.57 -10.17 18.94
C ARG A 258 -53.89 -9.39 17.81
N SER A 259 -54.59 -9.23 16.70
CA SER A 259 -54.25 -8.35 15.59
C SER A 259 -54.42 -6.88 16.01
N ILE A 260 -53.31 -6.15 16.07
CA ILE A 260 -53.33 -4.68 16.17
C ILE A 260 -53.21 -4.12 14.76
N ALA A 261 -54.32 -3.54 14.28
CA ALA A 261 -54.34 -2.70 13.09
C ALA A 261 -53.65 -1.37 13.40
N ARG A 262 -52.60 -1.02 12.65
CA ARG A 262 -52.03 0.33 12.66
C ARG A 262 -52.62 1.13 11.51
N ARG A 263 -53.31 2.22 11.88
CA ARG A 263 -53.74 3.32 11.01
C ARG A 263 -52.51 4.03 10.43
N PHE A 264 -52.50 4.21 9.11
CA PHE A 264 -51.73 5.24 8.43
C PHE A 264 -52.45 6.58 8.55
N ILE A 265 -51.69 7.64 8.80
CA ILE A 265 -51.99 9.03 8.43
C ILE A 265 -50.78 9.51 7.66
#